data_AF-A0A1J4ZPV0-F1
#
_entry.id   AF-A0A1J4ZPV0-F1
#
_cell.length_a   1.000
_cell.length_b   1.000
_cell.length_c   1.000
_cell.angle_alpha   90.00
_cell.angle_beta   90.00
_cell.angle_gamma   90.00
#
_symmetry.space_group_name_H-M   'P 1'
#
loop_
_entity.id
_entity.type
_entity.pdbx_description
1 polymer ?
#
loop_
_entity_poly.entity_id
_entity_poly.type
_entity_poly.pdbx_seq_one_letter_code
_entity_poly.pdbx_strand_id
1 'polypeptide(L)'
;MRQLFESLGFSSVETFIASGNVVFQATTEDVEILERMIESKLREALGYDVATFIRSEAELAAIADYKPFRQAALNGAAALNIAFLTGPPDEQSAQKLMALRTQTKEKGKFISIFTVI
;
A
#
# COMPACT_ATOMS: atom_id res chain seq x y z
N MET A 1 -14.52 -10.13 -6.55
CA MET A 1 -13.58 -8.99 -6.64
C MET A 1 -13.54 -8.41 -8.06
N ARG A 2 -13.04 -9.13 -9.08
CA ARG A 2 -12.96 -8.65 -10.47
C ARG A 2 -14.25 -8.02 -11.00
N GLN A 3 -15.37 -8.74 -10.94
CA GLN A 3 -16.67 -8.26 -11.41
C GLN A 3 -17.15 -6.97 -10.71
N LEU A 4 -16.75 -6.76 -9.45
CA LEU A 4 -17.10 -5.55 -8.71
C LEU A 4 -16.39 -4.33 -9.30
N PHE A 5 -15.11 -4.45 -9.62
CA PHE A 5 -14.33 -3.38 -10.25
C PHE A 5 -14.79 -3.14 -11.69
N GLU A 6 -15.11 -4.19 -12.45
CA GLU A 6 -15.72 -4.04 -13.78
C GLU A 6 -17.07 -3.30 -13.71
N SER A 7 -17.88 -3.55 -12.67
CA SER A 7 -19.16 -2.84 -12.48
C SER A 7 -19.01 -1.35 -12.16
N LEU A 8 -17.82 -0.92 -11.71
CA LEU A 8 -17.48 0.49 -11.50
C LEU A 8 -17.02 1.18 -12.80
N GLY A 9 -16.98 0.45 -13.92
CA GLY A 9 -16.54 0.97 -15.21
C GLY A 9 -15.02 0.94 -15.40
N PHE A 10 -14.29 0.24 -14.53
CA PHE A 10 -12.84 0.06 -14.70
C PHE A 10 -12.54 -1.01 -15.76
N SER A 11 -11.47 -0.80 -16.51
CA SER A 11 -11.00 -1.70 -17.55
C SER A 11 -9.70 -2.41 -17.13
N SER A 12 -9.29 -3.42 -17.90
CA SER A 12 -8.03 -4.15 -17.68
C SER A 12 -7.89 -4.65 -16.22
N VAL A 13 -9.00 -5.08 -15.63
CA VAL A 13 -9.04 -5.49 -14.21
C VAL A 13 -8.34 -6.83 -14.07
N GLU A 14 -7.36 -6.91 -13.19
CA GLU A 14 -6.67 -8.14 -12.82
C GLU A 14 -6.56 -8.25 -11.30
N THR A 15 -6.73 -9.45 -10.77
CA THR A 15 -6.63 -9.71 -9.34
C THR A 15 -5.40 -10.55 -9.06
N PHE A 16 -4.55 -10.11 -8.15
CA PHE A 16 -3.36 -10.84 -7.76
C PHE A 16 -3.61 -11.61 -6.46
N ILE A 17 -3.73 -12.94 -6.57
CA ILE A 17 -3.99 -13.85 -5.44
C ILE A 17 -5.34 -13.52 -4.73
N ALA A 18 -5.75 -14.34 -3.76
CA ALA A 18 -6.87 -14.04 -2.86
C ALA A 18 -6.51 -13.01 -1.76
N SER A 19 -5.54 -12.12 -2.01
CA SER A 19 -4.95 -11.24 -0.99
C SER A 19 -5.49 -9.81 -1.02
N GLY A 20 -6.52 -9.53 -1.83
CA GLY A 20 -7.10 -8.19 -1.91
C GLY A 20 -6.40 -7.23 -2.89
N ASN A 21 -5.41 -7.68 -3.65
CA ASN A 21 -4.69 -6.85 -4.62
C ASN A 21 -5.39 -6.85 -5.99
N VAL A 22 -5.65 -5.66 -6.53
CA VAL A 22 -6.31 -5.49 -7.82
C VAL A 22 -5.56 -4.45 -8.65
N VAL A 23 -5.22 -4.81 -9.89
CA VAL A 23 -4.71 -3.91 -10.92
C VAL A 23 -5.87 -3.56 -11.84
N PHE A 24 -6.02 -2.31 -12.21
CA PHE A 24 -7.09 -1.86 -13.10
C PHE A 24 -6.70 -0.55 -13.79
N GLN A 25 -7.46 -0.19 -14.82
CA GLN A 25 -7.40 1.11 -15.47
C GLN A 25 -8.71 1.87 -15.21
N ALA A 26 -8.61 3.15 -14.91
CA ALA A 26 -9.74 4.05 -14.71
C ALA A 26 -9.62 5.26 -15.64
N THR A 27 -10.76 5.91 -15.90
CA THR A 27 -10.83 7.11 -16.76
C THR A 27 -10.41 8.39 -16.03
N THR A 28 -10.53 8.41 -14.71
CA THR A 28 -10.05 9.49 -13.85
C THR A 28 -8.74 9.08 -13.18
N GLU A 29 -7.84 10.03 -12.99
CA GLU A 29 -6.59 9.87 -12.24
C GLU A 29 -6.73 10.39 -10.79
N ASP A 30 -7.90 10.90 -10.41
CA ASP A 30 -8.17 11.37 -9.05
C ASP A 30 -8.30 10.18 -8.08
N VAL A 31 -7.20 9.93 -7.36
CA VAL A 31 -7.05 8.81 -6.43
C VAL A 31 -8.09 8.85 -5.31
N GLU A 32 -8.38 10.01 -4.72
CA GLU A 32 -9.33 10.13 -3.61
C GLU A 32 -10.76 9.78 -4.06
N ILE A 33 -11.14 10.19 -5.28
CA ILE A 33 -12.42 9.82 -5.87
C ILE A 33 -12.48 8.30 -6.10
N LEU A 34 -11.42 7.72 -6.67
CA LEU A 34 -11.36 6.28 -6.95
C LEU A 34 -11.43 5.43 -5.67
N GLU A 35 -10.66 5.79 -4.64
CA GLU A 35 -10.67 5.12 -3.34
C GLU A 35 -12.08 5.14 -2.76
N ARG A 36 -12.71 6.31 -2.64
CA ARG A 36 -14.08 6.43 -2.12
C ARG A 36 -15.11 5.62 -2.90
N MET A 37 -15.01 5.58 -4.23
CA MET A 37 -15.90 4.79 -5.07
C MET A 37 -15.75 3.28 -4.79
N ILE A 38 -14.50 2.82 -4.70
CA ILE A 38 -14.18 1.41 -4.42
C ILE A 38 -14.64 1.03 -3.01
N GLU A 39 -14.31 1.83 -2.00
CA GLU A 39 -14.69 1.57 -0.60
C GLU A 39 -16.21 1.48 -0.44
N SER A 40 -16.96 2.40 -1.04
CA SER A 40 -18.43 2.36 -1.03
C SER A 40 -18.95 1.07 -1.65
N LYS A 41 -18.40 0.66 -2.80
CA LYS A 41 -18.84 -0.54 -3.50
C LYS A 41 -18.48 -1.82 -2.76
N LEU A 42 -17.31 -1.86 -2.12
CA LEU A 42 -16.87 -2.96 -1.27
C LEU A 42 -17.75 -3.09 -0.04
N ARG A 43 -18.10 -1.97 0.61
CA ARG A 43 -19.04 -1.96 1.73
C ARG A 43 -20.40 -2.52 1.34
N GLU A 44 -20.96 -2.09 0.22
CA GLU A 44 -22.23 -2.63 -0.30
C GLU A 44 -22.17 -4.14 -0.55
N ALA A 45 -21.06 -4.62 -1.12
CA ALA A 45 -20.94 -6.02 -1.52
C ALA A 45 -20.57 -6.96 -0.37
N LEU A 46 -19.83 -6.48 0.63
CA LEU A 46 -19.23 -7.29 1.70
C LEU A 46 -19.88 -7.06 3.08
N GLY A 47 -20.57 -5.93 3.27
CA GLY A 47 -21.25 -5.59 4.52
C GLY A 47 -20.35 -5.00 5.61
N TYR A 48 -19.11 -4.62 5.29
CA TYR A 48 -18.17 -3.97 6.22
C TYR A 48 -17.22 -3.02 5.51
N ASP A 49 -16.55 -2.17 6.29
CA ASP A 49 -15.60 -1.18 5.78
C ASP A 49 -14.30 -1.85 5.32
N VAL A 50 -13.88 -1.55 4.10
CA VAL A 50 -12.61 -2.01 3.53
C VAL A 50 -11.80 -0.79 3.14
N ALA A 51 -10.79 -0.46 3.94
CA ALA A 51 -9.86 0.60 3.61
C ALA A 51 -9.13 0.28 2.30
N THR A 52 -9.18 1.20 1.34
CA THR A 52 -8.57 1.01 0.01
C THR A 52 -7.44 2.00 -0.20
N PHE A 53 -6.32 1.51 -0.74
CA PHE A 53 -5.14 2.32 -1.06
C PHE A 53 -4.80 2.11 -2.53
N ILE A 54 -4.77 3.19 -3.31
CA ILE A 54 -4.37 3.14 -4.72
C ILE A 54 -2.94 3.64 -4.85
N ARG A 55 -2.14 2.94 -5.65
CA ARG A 55 -0.82 3.38 -6.09
C ARG A 55 -0.75 3.30 -7.60
N SER A 56 -0.25 4.35 -8.22
CA SER A 56 0.06 4.37 -9.63
C SER A 56 1.22 3.41 -9.94
N GLU A 57 1.33 3.01 -11.21
CA GLU A 57 2.45 2.21 -11.70
C GLU A 57 3.80 2.88 -11.38
N ALA A 58 3.89 4.20 -11.57
CA ALA A 58 5.10 4.96 -11.33
C ALA A 58 5.53 4.94 -9.85
N GLU A 59 4.57 5.06 -8.91
CA GLU A 59 4.86 4.96 -7.48
C GLU A 59 5.34 3.56 -7.10
N LEU A 60 4.69 2.51 -7.61
CA LEU A 60 5.11 1.13 -7.35
C LEU A 60 6.50 0.83 -7.91
N ALA A 61 6.83 1.33 -9.10
CA ALA A 61 8.17 1.22 -9.68
C ALA A 61 9.21 1.94 -8.80
N ALA A 62 8.93 3.16 -8.36
CA ALA A 62 9.82 3.91 -7.47
C ALA A 62 10.07 3.17 -6.14
N ILE A 63 9.05 2.52 -5.58
CA ILE A 63 9.18 1.70 -4.36
C ILE A 63 10.07 0.47 -4.62
N ALA A 64 9.91 -0.21 -5.75
CA ALA A 64 10.71 -1.39 -6.09
C ALA A 64 12.20 -1.06 -6.29
N ASP A 65 12.48 0.12 -6.86
CA ASP A 65 13.83 0.62 -7.08
C ASP A 65 14.49 1.17 -5.82
N TYR A 66 13.70 1.54 -4.81
CA TYR A 66 14.22 2.06 -3.55
C TYR A 66 14.97 0.97 -2.76
N LYS A 67 16.26 1.19 -2.48
CA LYS A 67 17.13 0.29 -1.70
C LYS A 67 17.51 0.89 -0.34
N PRO A 68 16.61 0.89 0.66
CA PRO A 68 16.87 1.50 1.97
C PRO A 68 17.83 0.70 2.86
N PHE A 69 18.03 -0.58 2.57
CA PHE A 69 18.83 -1.50 3.37
C PHE A 69 20.03 -1.99 2.58
N ARG A 70 21.17 -2.21 3.26
CA ARG A 70 22.33 -2.84 2.65
C ARG A 70 22.05 -4.30 2.32
N GLN A 71 22.70 -4.83 1.29
CA GLN A 71 22.53 -6.21 0.85
C GLN A 71 22.78 -7.24 1.97
N ALA A 72 23.75 -6.98 2.87
CA ALA A 72 24.04 -7.86 4.00
C ALA A 72 22.86 -7.99 4.97
N ALA A 73 22.12 -6.90 5.20
CA ALA A 73 20.91 -6.93 6.02
C ALA A 73 19.78 -7.71 5.34
N LEU A 74 19.63 -7.56 4.01
CA LEU A 74 18.64 -8.30 3.23
C LEU A 74 18.92 -9.81 3.20
N ASN A 75 20.19 -10.21 3.08
CA ASN A 75 20.58 -11.62 3.04
C ASN A 75 20.28 -12.36 4.36
N GLY A 76 20.30 -11.64 5.49
CA GLY A 76 19.97 -12.20 6.80
C GLY A 76 18.50 -12.05 7.19
N ALA A 77 17.69 -11.36 6.38
CA ALA A 77 16.28 -11.11 6.68
C ALA A 77 15.39 -12.24 6.16
N ALA A 78 14.42 -12.67 6.97
CA ALA A 78 13.41 -13.63 6.55
C ALA A 78 12.46 -13.06 5.48
N ALA A 79 12.18 -11.76 5.56
CA ALA A 79 11.33 -11.06 4.60
C ALA A 79 11.64 -9.55 4.59
N LEU A 80 11.38 -8.92 3.44
CA LEU A 80 11.26 -7.47 3.31
C LEU A 80 9.77 -7.15 3.20
N ASN A 81 9.27 -6.32 4.11
CA ASN A 81 7.87 -5.89 4.10
C ASN A 81 7.78 -4.44 3.64
N ILE A 82 6.68 -4.11 2.98
CA ILE A 82 6.28 -2.77 2.54
C ILE A 82 4.86 -2.53 3.09
N ALA A 83 4.62 -1.34 3.63
CA ALA A 83 3.32 -0.95 4.15
C ALA A 83 2.99 0.46 3.67
N PHE A 84 1.71 0.66 3.38
CA PHE A 84 1.17 1.89 2.86
C PHE A 84 0.34 2.59 3.94
N LEU A 85 0.50 3.91 4.01
CA LEU A 85 -0.32 4.78 4.84
C LEU A 85 -1.30 5.55 3.94
N THR A 86 -2.45 5.91 4.49
CA THR A 86 -3.47 6.73 3.81
C THR A 86 -2.99 8.16 3.60
N GLY A 87 -2.05 8.61 4.44
CA GLY A 87 -1.39 9.89 4.31
C GLY A 87 -0.13 9.96 5.17
N PRO A 88 0.57 11.11 5.15
CA PRO A 88 1.71 11.34 6.03
C PRO A 88 1.29 11.22 7.50
N PRO A 89 2.03 10.45 8.32
CA PRO A 89 1.73 10.38 9.75
C PRO A 89 1.99 11.75 10.38
N ASP A 90 1.19 12.11 11.39
CA ASP A 90 1.49 13.27 12.23
C ASP A 90 2.84 13.08 12.96
N GLU A 91 3.41 14.19 13.45
CA GLU A 91 4.73 14.18 14.08
C GLU A 91 4.81 13.22 15.28
N GLN A 92 3.76 13.15 16.09
CA GLN A 92 3.75 12.29 17.27
C GLN A 92 3.73 10.81 16.88
N SER A 93 2.90 10.46 15.90
CA SER A 93 2.80 9.12 15.33
C SER A 93 4.13 8.71 14.69
N ALA A 94 4.75 9.60 13.92
CA ALA A 94 6.07 9.37 13.34
C ALA A 94 7.14 9.14 14.42
N GLN A 95 7.18 9.95 15.48
CA GLN A 95 8.13 9.80 16.58
C GLN A 95 7.96 8.46 17.31
N LYS A 96 6.72 8.08 17.65
CA LYS A 96 6.42 6.78 18.28
C LYS A 96 6.90 5.63 17.39
N LEU A 97 6.64 5.71 16.10
CA LEU A 97 7.05 4.69 15.14
C LEU A 97 8.57 4.55 15.06
N MET A 98 9.28 5.68 15.03
CA MET A 98 10.73 5.71 15.01
C MET A 98 11.36 5.21 16.32
N ALA A 99 10.68 5.37 17.45
CA ALA A 99 11.13 4.83 18.74
C ALA A 99 11.08 3.29 18.81
N LEU A 100 10.18 2.65 18.05
CA LEU A 100 10.10 1.19 17.94
C LEU A 100 11.17 0.59 17.01
N ARG A 101 11.97 1.43 16.37
CA ARG A 101 13.07 0.97 15.53
C ARG A 101 14.08 0.22 16.38
N THR A 102 14.20 -1.08 16.17
CA THR A 102 15.32 -1.85 16.71
C THR A 102 16.63 -1.32 16.11
N GLN A 103 17.69 -1.28 16.90
CA GLN A 103 19.02 -0.93 16.40
C GLN A 103 19.53 -2.01 15.44
N THR A 104 19.06 -2.00 14.20
CA THR A 104 19.92 -2.41 13.10
C THR A 104 20.97 -1.31 13.02
N LYS A 105 22.22 -1.62 13.38
CA LYS A 105 23.37 -0.69 13.38
C LYS A 105 23.62 -0.12 11.98
N GLU A 106 22.80 0.80 11.49
CA GLU A 106 23.02 1.42 10.19
C GLU A 106 22.23 2.72 10.03
N LYS A 107 22.97 3.81 9.78
CA LYS A 107 22.45 5.15 9.46
C LYS A 107 22.06 5.17 7.96
N GLY A 108 20.79 4.97 7.66
CA GLY A 108 20.14 5.37 6.41
C GLY A 108 18.98 6.32 6.73
N LYS A 109 18.49 7.12 5.78
CA LYS A 109 17.18 7.76 5.92
C LYS A 109 16.13 6.67 5.72
N PHE A 110 15.26 6.46 6.71
CA PHE A 110 14.30 5.34 6.71
C PHE A 110 12.92 5.79 6.25
N ILE A 111 12.29 4.96 5.43
CA ILE A 111 10.84 4.92 5.27
C ILE A 111 10.35 3.94 6.34
N SER A 112 9.55 4.42 7.29
CA SER A 112 8.90 3.55 8.27
C SER A 112 7.75 2.80 7.61
N ILE A 113 7.79 1.49 7.73
CA ILE A 113 6.87 0.54 7.12
C ILE A 113 6.36 -0.35 8.26
N PHE A 114 5.07 -0.25 8.56
CA PHE A 114 4.39 -1.11 9.53
C PHE A 114 3.03 -1.49 8.96
N THR A 115 2.78 -2.80 8.85
CA THR A 115 1.45 -3.36 8.61
C THR A 115 0.72 -3.45 9.94
N VAL A 116 -0.44 -2.82 10.05
CA VAL A 116 -1.50 -3.25 10.95
C VAL A 116 -2.67 -3.57 10.03
N ILE A 117 -3.09 -4.84 10.03
CA ILE A 117 -4.39 -5.25 9.51
C ILE A 117 -5.44 -4.71 10.47
#